data_AF-A0A7J5BB58-F1
#
_entry.id   AF-A0A7J5BB58-F1
#
_cell.length_a   1.000
_cell.length_b   1.000
_cell.length_c   1.000
_cell.angle_alpha   90.00
_cell.angle_beta   90.00
_cell.angle_gamma   90.00
#
_symmetry.space_group_name_H-M   'P 1'
#
loop_
_entity.id
_entity.type
_entity.pdbx_description
1 polymer ?
#
loop_
_entity_poly.entity_id
_entity_poly.type
_entity_poly.pdbx_seq_one_letter_code
_entity_poly.pdbx_strand_id
1 'polypeptide(L)'
;MSERSMQRKGRTGLIIALIVAIAGALAAGALALGGFLPTGGGITHPPCDQLPTAAEARQALDENPELAQKLSQVGPGVTVTVDSPECENEDQSLIDVTYSSNDERDRIDEVLTEGNGFGVPVYVHEA
;
A
#
# COMPACT_ATOMS: atom_id res chain seq x y z
N MET A 1 6.48 31.73 44.91
CA MET A 1 5.02 31.89 44.90
C MET A 1 4.63 32.65 43.63
N SER A 2 3.76 32.22 42.72
CA SER A 2 3.43 30.90 42.17
C SER A 2 2.45 31.16 41.01
N GLU A 3 2.90 31.58 39.82
CA GLU A 3 1.93 32.00 38.76
C GLU A 3 2.26 31.57 37.32
N ARG A 4 3.25 30.69 37.07
CA ARG A 4 3.57 30.25 35.69
C ARG A 4 3.22 28.80 35.36
N SER A 5 2.50 28.09 36.22
CA SER A 5 2.16 26.68 36.01
C SER A 5 0.78 26.41 35.39
N MET A 6 -0.07 27.44 35.26
CA MET A 6 -1.51 27.26 34.97
C MET A 6 -1.92 27.67 33.53
N GLN A 7 -1.07 27.52 32.52
CA GLN A 7 -1.43 27.87 31.12
C GLN A 7 -0.94 26.87 30.05
N ARG A 8 -0.01 25.95 30.36
CA ARG A 8 0.45 24.94 29.38
C ARG A 8 -0.47 23.72 29.26
N LYS A 9 -1.23 23.39 30.31
CA LYS A 9 -2.02 22.15 30.36
C LYS A 9 -3.21 22.13 29.38
N GLY A 10 -3.82 23.28 29.13
CA GLY A 10 -4.98 23.39 28.21
C GLY A 10 -4.61 23.21 26.73
N ARG A 11 -3.46 23.74 26.29
CA ARG A 11 -3.02 23.62 24.88
C ARG A 11 -2.51 22.23 24.55
N THR A 12 -1.82 21.57 25.49
CA THR A 12 -1.34 20.21 25.29
C THR A 12 -2.48 19.18 25.31
N GLY A 13 -3.48 19.37 26.18
CA GLY A 13 -4.68 18.51 26.19
C GLY A 13 -5.48 18.61 24.88
N LEU A 14 -5.56 19.81 24.30
CA LEU A 14 -6.26 20.03 23.02
C LEU A 14 -5.50 19.44 21.82
N ILE A 15 -4.17 19.44 21.83
CA ILE A 15 -3.35 18.81 20.76
C ILE A 15 -3.44 17.28 20.84
N ILE A 16 -3.40 16.70 22.04
CA ILE A 16 -3.55 15.25 22.21
C ILE A 16 -4.96 14.79 21.80
N ALA A 17 -6.00 15.56 22.15
CA ALA A 17 -7.35 15.28 21.71
C ALA A 17 -7.53 15.38 20.18
N LEU A 18 -6.81 16.30 19.52
CA LEU A 18 -6.85 16.44 18.06
C LEU A 18 -6.13 15.26 17.35
N ILE A 19 -5.01 14.79 17.90
CA ILE A 19 -4.29 13.61 17.36
C ILE A 19 -5.13 12.34 17.53
N VAL A 20 -5.83 12.18 18.66
CA VAL A 20 -6.70 11.02 18.90
C VAL A 20 -7.98 11.08 18.04
N ALA A 21 -8.49 12.27 17.72
CA ALA A 21 -9.64 12.42 16.81
C ALA A 21 -9.28 12.13 15.34
N ILE A 22 -8.05 12.42 14.90
CA ILE A 22 -7.57 12.05 13.55
C ILE A 22 -7.27 10.54 13.47
N ALA A 23 -6.81 9.93 14.57
CA ALA A 23 -6.61 8.48 14.65
C ALA A 23 -7.92 7.67 14.69
N GLY A 24 -9.05 8.29 15.02
CA GLY A 24 -10.36 7.64 15.12
C GLY A 24 -11.08 7.44 13.78
N ALA A 25 -10.60 8.04 12.69
CA ALA A 25 -11.22 7.96 11.36
C ALA A 25 -10.55 6.96 10.40
N LEU A 26 -9.47 6.28 10.82
CA LEU A 26 -8.71 5.32 10.01
C LEU A 26 -9.01 3.86 10.41
N ALA A 27 -10.26 3.55 10.75
CA ALA A 27 -10.67 2.22 11.21
C ALA A 27 -11.75 1.58 10.33
N ALA A 28 -11.65 1.77 9.02
CA ALA A 28 -12.38 1.01 8.02
C ALA A 28 -11.42 0.64 6.87
N GLY A 29 -10.48 -0.26 7.16
CA GLY A 29 -9.48 -0.69 6.17
C GLY A 29 -8.47 -1.72 6.69
N ALA A 30 -8.54 -2.11 7.97
CA ALA A 30 -7.78 -3.24 8.48
C ALA A 30 -8.43 -4.57 8.06
N LEU A 31 -8.44 -4.85 6.75
CA LEU A 31 -8.56 -6.23 6.28
C LEU A 31 -7.17 -6.85 6.36
N ALA A 32 -6.92 -7.48 7.49
CA ALA A 32 -5.82 -8.39 7.70
C ALA A 32 -5.89 -9.53 6.68
N LEU A 33 -5.07 -9.49 5.63
CA LEU A 33 -4.52 -10.67 4.95
C LEU A 33 -3.14 -10.28 4.43
N GLY A 34 -2.10 -10.97 4.91
CA GLY A 34 -0.75 -10.87 4.35
C GLY A 34 -0.79 -11.04 2.83
N GLY A 35 0.05 -10.27 2.15
CA GLY A 35 0.11 -10.17 0.68
C GLY A 35 -0.30 -11.46 0.00
N PHE A 36 -1.42 -11.41 -0.72
CA PHE A 36 -1.86 -12.50 -1.58
C PHE A 36 -0.91 -12.54 -2.79
N LEU A 37 0.24 -13.17 -2.61
CA LEU A 37 1.09 -13.60 -3.70
C LEU A 37 0.52 -14.95 -4.18
N PRO A 38 -0.08 -15.02 -5.38
CA PRO A 38 -0.66 -16.27 -5.87
C PRO A 38 0.48 -17.28 -6.13
N THR A 39 0.67 -18.19 -5.17
CA THR A 39 1.52 -19.37 -5.35
C THR A 39 0.86 -20.31 -6.35
N GLY A 40 1.18 -20.12 -7.63
CA GLY A 40 0.98 -21.12 -8.67
C GLY A 40 -0.22 -20.91 -9.59
N GLY A 41 0.08 -20.71 -10.87
CA GLY A 41 -0.75 -21.19 -11.97
C GLY A 41 -2.07 -20.45 -12.19
N GLY A 42 -2.03 -19.14 -12.40
CA GLY A 42 -3.17 -18.39 -12.92
C GLY A 42 -2.97 -16.90 -12.70
N ILE A 43 -2.92 -16.15 -13.79
CA ILE A 43 -3.19 -14.70 -13.81
C ILE A 43 -4.60 -14.55 -13.22
N THR A 44 -4.67 -14.34 -11.91
CA THR A 44 -5.94 -14.19 -11.20
C THR A 44 -5.92 -12.80 -10.62
N HIS A 45 -6.39 -11.88 -11.46
CA HIS A 45 -6.63 -10.51 -11.08
C HIS A 45 -7.44 -10.49 -9.77
N PRO A 46 -7.05 -9.70 -8.74
CA PRO A 46 -7.82 -9.63 -7.51
C PRO A 46 -9.27 -9.23 -7.81
N PRO A 47 -10.25 -9.78 -7.07
CA PRO A 47 -11.65 -9.46 -7.31
C PRO A 47 -11.88 -7.97 -7.04
N CYS A 48 -12.62 -7.30 -7.94
CA CYS A 48 -12.81 -5.85 -7.98
C CYS A 48 -13.32 -5.25 -6.65
N ASP A 49 -14.17 -5.99 -5.93
CA ASP A 49 -14.71 -5.62 -4.62
C ASP A 49 -13.66 -5.52 -3.50
N GLN A 50 -12.45 -6.03 -3.72
CA GLN A 50 -11.32 -5.96 -2.79
C GLN A 50 -10.31 -4.87 -3.14
N LEU A 51 -10.54 -4.15 -4.23
CA LEU A 51 -9.62 -3.12 -4.70
C LEU A 51 -9.87 -1.79 -3.99
N PRO A 52 -8.81 -1.12 -3.54
CA PRO A 52 -8.90 0.24 -3.05
C PRO A 52 -9.20 1.23 -4.19
N THR A 53 -9.41 2.48 -3.81
CA THR A 53 -9.49 3.59 -4.78
C THR A 53 -8.14 3.88 -5.43
N ALA A 54 -8.15 4.55 -6.59
CA ALA A 54 -6.94 5.03 -7.26
C ALA A 54 -6.09 5.95 -6.34
N ALA A 55 -6.74 6.74 -5.49
CA ALA A 55 -6.08 7.61 -4.54
C ALA A 55 -5.34 6.82 -3.45
N GLU A 56 -5.97 5.79 -2.89
CA GLU A 56 -5.39 4.92 -1.88
C GLU A 56 -4.24 4.06 -2.44
N ALA A 57 -4.37 3.53 -3.66
CA ALA A 57 -3.29 2.79 -4.32
C ALA A 57 -2.05 3.68 -4.58
N ARG A 58 -2.27 4.93 -5.02
CA ARG A 58 -1.18 5.92 -5.19
C ARG A 58 -0.54 6.29 -3.86
N GLN A 59 -1.35 6.53 -2.83
CA GLN A 59 -0.86 6.81 -1.49
C GLN A 59 0.00 5.64 -0.96
N ALA A 60 -0.44 4.40 -1.16
CA ALA A 60 0.32 3.22 -0.75
C ALA A 60 1.69 3.14 -1.46
N LEU A 61 1.77 3.51 -2.73
CA LEU A 61 3.04 3.59 -3.46
C LEU A 61 3.94 4.72 -2.91
N ASP A 62 3.37 5.89 -2.63
CA ASP A 62 4.09 7.07 -2.11
C ASP A 62 4.59 6.86 -0.67
N GLU A 63 3.86 6.11 0.15
CA GLU A 63 4.22 5.78 1.53
C GLU A 63 5.29 4.68 1.63
N ASN A 64 5.51 3.90 0.55
CA ASN A 64 6.49 2.81 0.50
C ASN A 64 7.56 3.02 -0.60
N PRO A 65 8.28 4.15 -0.61
CA PRO A 65 9.22 4.48 -1.68
C PRO A 65 10.42 3.53 -1.73
N GLU A 66 10.82 2.98 -0.58
CA GLU A 66 11.92 2.00 -0.51
C GLU A 66 11.53 0.67 -1.17
N LEU A 67 10.29 0.22 -1.00
CA LEU A 67 9.81 -1.02 -1.61
C LEU A 67 9.68 -0.85 -3.13
N ALA A 68 9.07 0.25 -3.58
CA ALA A 68 8.98 0.59 -5.00
C ALA A 68 10.38 0.64 -5.64
N GLN A 69 11.34 1.28 -4.97
CA GLN A 69 12.73 1.35 -5.45
C GLN A 69 13.39 -0.03 -5.52
N LYS A 70 13.20 -0.90 -4.52
CA LYS A 70 13.74 -2.27 -4.54
C LYS A 70 13.19 -3.07 -5.71
N LEU A 71 11.87 -2.98 -5.96
CA LEU A 71 11.23 -3.65 -7.10
C LEU A 71 11.78 -3.14 -8.43
N SER A 72 11.89 -1.82 -8.62
CA SER A 72 12.50 -1.25 -9.84
C SER A 72 13.98 -1.63 -10.03
N GLN A 73 14.67 -2.06 -8.98
CA GLN A 73 16.06 -2.53 -9.03
C GLN A 73 16.19 -4.04 -9.30
N VAL A 74 15.09 -4.80 -9.30
CA VAL A 74 15.10 -6.24 -9.57
C VAL A 74 15.63 -6.54 -10.99
N GLY A 75 15.20 -5.75 -11.97
CA GLY A 75 15.62 -5.90 -13.35
C GLY A 75 15.05 -4.83 -14.27
N PRO A 76 15.63 -4.66 -15.48
CA PRO A 76 15.20 -3.65 -16.45
C PRO A 76 13.81 -3.97 -17.05
N GLY A 77 13.32 -5.21 -16.94
CA GLY A 77 11.98 -5.60 -17.35
C GLY A 77 10.90 -5.34 -16.29
N VAL A 78 11.26 -4.77 -15.14
CA VAL A 78 10.33 -4.56 -14.01
C VAL A 78 9.80 -3.13 -14.00
N THR A 79 8.47 -3.00 -14.06
CA THR A 79 7.77 -1.72 -13.89
C THR A 79 6.81 -1.82 -12.72
N VAL A 80 6.69 -0.75 -11.93
CA VAL A 80 5.74 -0.65 -10.82
C VAL A 80 4.86 0.57 -11.04
N THR A 81 3.57 0.36 -11.16
CA THR A 81 2.57 1.39 -11.46
C THR A 81 1.29 1.20 -10.65
N VAL A 82 0.39 2.17 -10.73
CA VAL A 82 -1.00 2.00 -10.29
C VAL A 82 -1.83 1.79 -11.54
N ASP A 83 -2.57 0.69 -11.59
CA ASP A 83 -3.47 0.39 -12.70
C ASP A 83 -4.91 0.21 -12.23
N SER A 84 -5.84 0.55 -13.12
CA SER A 84 -7.27 0.37 -12.91
C SER A 84 -7.74 -0.79 -13.78
N PRO A 85 -8.01 -1.95 -13.18
CA PRO A 85 -8.56 -3.07 -13.92
C PRO A 85 -9.99 -2.79 -14.41
N GLU A 86 -10.44 -3.59 -15.38
CA GLU A 86 -11.79 -3.50 -15.97
C GLU A 86 -12.90 -3.90 -14.98
N CYS A 87 -13.08 -3.09 -13.94
CA CYS A 87 -14.10 -3.23 -12.91
C CYS A 87 -15.34 -2.39 -13.26
N GLU A 88 -16.49 -2.73 -12.66
CA GLU A 88 -17.72 -1.92 -12.81
C GLU A 88 -17.57 -0.51 -12.25
N ASN A 89 -16.69 -0.31 -11.26
CA ASN A 89 -16.32 0.98 -10.72
C ASN A 89 -14.91 1.37 -11.22
N GLU A 90 -14.84 2.43 -12.03
CA GLU A 90 -13.59 2.90 -12.65
C GLU A 90 -12.56 3.44 -11.64
N ASP A 91 -12.98 3.74 -10.41
CA ASP A 91 -12.08 4.24 -9.37
C ASP A 91 -11.32 3.12 -8.63
N GLN A 92 -11.66 1.85 -8.88
CA GLN A 92 -10.97 0.72 -8.29
C GLN A 92 -9.61 0.52 -8.95
N SER A 93 -8.55 0.44 -8.14
CA SER A 93 -7.17 0.31 -8.62
C SER A 93 -6.34 -0.60 -7.73
N LEU A 94 -5.21 -1.03 -8.26
CA LEU A 94 -4.20 -1.81 -7.55
C LEU A 94 -2.79 -1.36 -7.91
N ILE A 95 -1.80 -1.92 -7.24
CA ILE A 95 -0.40 -1.77 -7.65
C ILE A 95 -0.06 -2.86 -8.66
N ASP A 96 0.22 -2.43 -9.88
CA ASP A 96 0.61 -3.29 -10.98
C ASP A 96 2.13 -3.41 -11.04
N VAL A 97 2.61 -4.65 -11.12
CA VAL A 97 4.02 -4.98 -11.28
C VAL A 97 4.18 -5.89 -12.49
N THR A 98 4.90 -5.40 -13.50
CA THR A 98 5.26 -6.20 -14.67
C THR A 98 6.66 -6.77 -14.57
N TYR A 99 6.92 -7.89 -15.25
CA TYR A 99 8.26 -8.47 -15.42
C TYR A 99 8.46 -9.01 -16.84
N SER A 100 9.71 -9.21 -17.25
CA SER A 100 10.06 -9.75 -18.59
C SER A 100 10.73 -11.13 -18.53
N SER A 101 11.04 -11.65 -17.34
CA SER A 101 11.72 -12.93 -17.17
C SER A 101 11.32 -13.65 -15.88
N ASN A 102 11.47 -14.98 -15.86
CA ASN A 102 11.20 -15.77 -14.66
C ASN A 102 12.15 -15.42 -13.50
N ASP A 103 13.41 -15.07 -13.79
CA ASP A 103 14.36 -14.62 -12.76
C ASP A 103 13.91 -13.31 -12.09
N GLU A 104 13.30 -12.39 -12.87
CA GLU A 104 12.71 -11.16 -12.33
C GLU A 104 11.47 -11.47 -11.49
N ARG A 105 10.59 -12.35 -11.98
CA ARG A 105 9.41 -12.80 -11.24
C ARG A 105 9.78 -13.36 -9.85
N ASP A 106 10.74 -14.27 -9.80
CA ASP A 106 11.14 -14.92 -8.54
C ASP A 106 11.71 -13.90 -7.54
N ARG A 107 12.51 -12.94 -8.02
CA ARG A 107 13.04 -11.85 -7.18
C ARG A 107 11.98 -10.84 -6.75
N ILE A 108 10.98 -10.56 -7.58
CA ILE A 108 9.83 -9.74 -7.19
C ILE A 108 9.09 -10.39 -6.02
N ASP A 109 8.86 -11.71 -6.07
CA ASP A 109 8.22 -12.47 -5.00
C ASP A 109 9.00 -12.39 -3.68
N GLU A 110 10.33 -12.51 -3.74
CA GLU A 110 11.22 -12.31 -2.59
C GLU A 110 11.10 -10.89 -2.00
N VAL A 111 11.19 -9.86 -2.84
CA VAL A 111 11.12 -8.45 -2.41
C VAL A 111 9.76 -8.13 -1.77
N LEU A 112 8.65 -8.61 -2.35
CA LEU A 112 7.31 -8.38 -1.81
C LEU A 112 7.10 -9.13 -0.49
N THR A 113 7.61 -10.35 -0.39
CA THR A 113 7.53 -11.18 0.84
C THR A 113 8.33 -10.54 1.99
N GLU A 114 9.56 -10.11 1.73
CA GLU A 114 10.41 -9.46 2.74
C GLU A 114 9.90 -8.06 3.12
N GLY A 115 9.33 -7.34 2.16
CA GLY A 115 8.85 -5.97 2.32
C GLY A 115 7.48 -5.84 3.00
N ASN A 116 6.77 -6.95 3.24
CA ASN A 116 5.35 -6.97 3.66
C ASN A 116 4.38 -6.31 2.67
N GLY A 117 4.76 -6.20 1.40
CA GLY A 117 3.96 -5.54 0.36
C GLY A 117 3.67 -4.05 0.63
N PHE A 118 2.72 -3.50 -0.12
CA PHE A 118 2.34 -2.07 -0.06
C PHE A 118 1.16 -1.77 0.87
N GLY A 119 0.56 -2.80 1.49
CA GLY A 119 -0.70 -2.65 2.26
C GLY A 119 -1.96 -2.54 1.39
N VAL A 120 -1.83 -2.62 0.07
CA VAL A 120 -2.90 -2.71 -0.92
C VAL A 120 -2.66 -3.92 -1.84
N PRO A 121 -3.68 -4.40 -2.58
CA PRO A 121 -3.50 -5.47 -3.56
C PRO A 121 -2.40 -5.16 -4.57
N VAL A 122 -1.55 -6.15 -4.83
CA VAL A 122 -0.49 -6.11 -5.84
C VAL A 122 -0.78 -7.19 -6.86
N TYR A 123 -0.72 -6.84 -8.14
CA TYR A 123 -0.85 -7.77 -9.24
C TYR A 123 0.49 -7.89 -9.96
N VAL A 124 1.02 -9.12 -10.07
CA VAL A 124 2.34 -9.40 -10.65
C VAL A 124 2.15 -10.26 -11.89
N HIS A 125 2.61 -9.78 -13.05
CA HIS A 125 2.42 -10.47 -14.33
C HIS A 125 3.51 -10.16 -15.37
N GLU A 126 3.56 -10.97 -16.42
CA GLU A 126 4.49 -10.76 -17.54
C GLU A 126 3.99 -9.60 -18.42
N ALA A 127 4.91 -8.73 -18.84
CA ALA A 127 4.66 -7.55 -19.66
C ALA A 127 4.24 -7.86 -21.12
#